data_AF-A0A1D2THV3-F1
#
_entry.id   AF-A0A1D2THV3-F1
#
_cell.length_a   1.000
_cell.length_b   1.000
_cell.length_c   1.000
_cell.angle_alpha   90.00
_cell.angle_beta   90.00
_cell.angle_gamma   90.00
#
_symmetry.space_group_name_H-M   'P 1'
#
loop_
_entity.id
_entity.type
_entity.pdbx_description
1 polymer ?
#
loop_
_entity_poly.entity_id
_entity_poly.type
_entity_poly.pdbx_seq_one_letter_code
_entity_poly.pdbx_strand_id
1 'polypeptide(L)'
;MKTINIFAFATILFAVSCNTGKPLSGKLRECPERFFEDRMPQIIDPKNPNKTPRAYFIYKGQRRELSEFDTAWVRKNCNVEKQVVY
;
A
#
# COMPACT_ATOMS: atom_id res chain seq x y z
N MET A 1 56.88 -22.42 -8.32
CA MET A 1 56.18 -21.18 -7.89
C MET A 1 55.31 -20.75 -9.08
N LYS A 2 53.98 -20.66 -9.09
CA LYS A 2 52.87 -20.82 -8.14
C LYS A 2 51.68 -21.37 -8.95
N THR A 3 51.04 -22.45 -8.51
CA THR A 3 49.60 -22.68 -8.76
C THR A 3 48.81 -21.80 -7.78
N ILE A 4 47.48 -21.58 -8.01
CA ILE A 4 46.45 -20.88 -7.17
C ILE A 4 45.81 -19.73 -7.96
N ASN A 5 44.48 -19.54 -8.08
CA ASN A 5 43.29 -20.31 -7.75
C ASN A 5 42.13 -19.67 -8.57
N ILE A 6 41.29 -20.49 -9.17
CA ILE A 6 40.00 -20.10 -9.76
C ILE A 6 39.04 -19.83 -8.60
N PHE A 7 38.81 -18.55 -8.26
CA PHE A 7 37.74 -18.19 -7.33
C PHE A 7 36.42 -18.10 -8.09
N ALA A 8 35.69 -19.21 -8.01
CA ALA A 8 34.26 -19.27 -8.23
C ALA A 8 33.55 -18.25 -7.33
N PHE A 9 33.10 -17.13 -7.90
CA PHE A 9 32.13 -16.27 -7.22
C PHE A 9 30.74 -16.73 -7.64
N ALA A 10 30.19 -17.56 -6.75
CA ALA A 10 28.89 -18.16 -6.85
C ALA A 10 27.80 -17.10 -7.09
N THR A 11 26.96 -17.42 -8.05
CA THR A 11 25.62 -16.90 -8.32
C THR A 11 24.83 -16.62 -7.03
N ILE A 12 24.64 -15.34 -6.68
CA ILE A 12 23.64 -14.93 -5.71
C ILE A 12 22.28 -14.90 -6.44
N LEU A 13 21.57 -16.01 -6.36
CA LEU A 13 20.15 -16.12 -6.70
C LEU A 13 19.37 -15.17 -5.77
N PHE A 14 18.94 -14.03 -6.31
CA PHE A 14 17.90 -13.21 -5.70
C PHE A 14 16.57 -13.97 -5.77
N ALA A 15 16.33 -14.84 -4.79
CA ALA A 15 15.01 -15.34 -4.50
C ALA A 15 14.20 -14.22 -3.84
N VAL A 16 13.61 -13.34 -4.66
CA VAL A 16 12.55 -12.43 -4.20
C VAL A 16 11.32 -13.30 -3.94
N SER A 17 11.24 -13.86 -2.73
CA SER A 17 10.03 -14.50 -2.23
C SER A 17 9.02 -13.38 -1.95
N CYS A 18 8.13 -13.14 -2.91
CA CYS A 18 6.98 -12.27 -2.70
C CYS A 18 5.99 -13.03 -1.82
N ASN A 19 6.18 -12.91 -0.50
CA ASN A 19 5.21 -13.39 0.48
C ASN A 19 3.98 -12.48 0.35
N THR A 20 3.04 -12.81 -0.54
CA THR A 20 1.67 -12.32 -0.44
C THR A 20 1.04 -13.00 0.76
N GLY A 21 1.44 -12.54 1.95
CA GLY A 21 0.77 -12.86 3.20
C GLY A 21 -0.67 -12.39 3.06
N LYS A 22 -1.60 -13.35 3.05
CA LYS A 22 -3.02 -13.05 3.23
C LYS A 22 -3.12 -12.25 4.54
N PRO A 23 -3.68 -11.03 4.54
CA PRO A 23 -3.81 -10.30 5.79
C PRO A 23 -4.64 -11.14 6.76
N LEU A 24 -4.05 -11.48 7.91
CA LEU A 24 -4.76 -11.99 9.07
C LEU A 24 -5.99 -11.11 9.28
N SER A 25 -7.14 -11.72 9.59
CA SER A 25 -8.47 -11.10 9.67
C SER A 25 -8.55 -9.92 10.65
N GLY A 26 -7.96 -8.79 10.29
CA GLY A 26 -7.77 -7.63 11.12
C GLY A 26 -7.45 -6.41 10.27
N LYS A 27 -7.88 -5.25 10.74
CA LYS A 27 -7.59 -3.97 10.09
C LYS A 27 -6.10 -3.65 10.20
N LEU A 28 -5.52 -3.15 9.12
CA LEU A 28 -4.10 -2.78 9.03
C LEU A 28 -3.78 -1.64 10.00
N ARG A 29 -2.72 -1.84 10.79
CA ARG A 29 -2.12 -0.86 11.70
C ARG A 29 -0.72 -0.49 11.20
N GLU A 30 -0.66 -0.04 9.96
CA GLU A 30 0.56 0.43 9.31
C GLU A 30 0.34 1.84 8.78
N CYS A 31 1.41 2.63 8.71
CA CYS A 31 1.33 3.99 8.20
C CYS A 31 1.27 3.98 6.67
N PRO A 32 0.19 4.49 6.06
CA PRO A 32 0.15 4.72 4.63
C PRO A 32 1.05 5.89 4.26
N GLU A 33 1.46 5.92 2.99
CA GLU A 33 2.31 6.99 2.44
C GLU A 33 1.53 8.30 2.34
N ARG A 34 0.28 8.23 1.83
CA ARG A 34 -0.57 9.39 1.58
C ARG A 34 -2.03 9.08 1.83
N PHE A 35 -2.79 10.13 2.16
CA PHE A 35 -4.24 10.09 2.30
C PHE A 35 -4.88 11.02 1.27
N PHE A 36 -5.82 10.52 0.48
CA PHE A 36 -6.56 11.31 -0.49
C PHE A 36 -8.00 11.49 -0.05
N GLU A 37 -8.50 12.71 -0.17
CA GLU A 37 -9.91 13.05 -0.09
C GLU A 37 -10.37 13.56 -1.46
N ASP A 38 -11.13 12.72 -2.16
CA ASP A 38 -11.69 13.00 -3.49
C ASP A 38 -13.02 13.76 -3.35
N ARG A 39 -13.01 15.01 -3.81
CA ARG A 39 -14.15 15.92 -3.85
C ARG A 39 -14.63 16.21 -5.27
N MET A 40 -14.13 15.47 -6.26
CA MET A 40 -14.61 15.60 -7.62
C MET A 40 -16.12 15.34 -7.70
N PRO A 41 -16.86 16.08 -8.54
CA PRO A 41 -18.25 15.79 -8.81
C PRO A 41 -18.40 14.37 -9.34
N GLN A 42 -19.27 13.57 -8.73
CA GLN A 42 -19.59 12.23 -9.20
C GLN A 42 -20.90 12.27 -9.99
N ILE A 43 -20.92 11.63 -11.16
CA ILE A 43 -22.16 11.34 -11.88
C ILE A 43 -22.85 10.22 -11.11
N ILE A 44 -23.99 10.53 -10.50
CA ILE A 44 -24.80 9.55 -9.77
C ILE A 44 -25.72 8.87 -10.78
N ASP A 45 -25.43 7.62 -11.12
CA ASP A 45 -26.36 6.79 -11.90
C ASP A 45 -27.42 6.18 -10.97
N PRO A 46 -28.72 6.49 -11.16
CA PRO A 46 -29.80 5.88 -10.38
C PRO A 46 -29.85 4.35 -10.44
N LYS A 47 -29.31 3.75 -11.52
CA LYS A 47 -29.26 2.29 -11.71
C LYS A 47 -28.03 1.64 -11.09
N ASN A 48 -27.02 2.43 -10.70
CA ASN A 48 -25.83 1.96 -10.02
C ASN A 48 -25.46 2.93 -8.89
N PRO A 49 -26.06 2.78 -7.70
CA PRO A 49 -25.84 3.68 -6.58
C PRO A 49 -24.45 3.52 -5.92
N ASN A 50 -23.58 2.65 -6.45
CA ASN A 50 -22.23 2.47 -5.91
C ASN A 50 -21.39 3.71 -6.18
N LYS A 51 -21.43 4.64 -5.22
CA LYS A 51 -20.54 5.79 -5.15
C LYS A 51 -19.12 5.31 -4.94
N THR A 52 -18.20 5.73 -5.80
CA THR A 52 -16.78 5.53 -5.54
C THR A 52 -16.43 6.16 -4.18
N PRO A 53 -15.70 5.46 -3.30
CA PRO A 53 -15.30 6.00 -2.00
C PRO A 53 -14.56 7.32 -2.16
N ARG A 54 -15.03 8.35 -1.44
CA ARG A 54 -14.50 9.73 -1.50
C ARG A 54 -13.16 9.90 -0.79
N ALA A 55 -12.60 8.83 -0.25
CA ALA A 55 -11.29 8.86 0.37
C ALA A 55 -10.61 7.51 0.24
N TYR A 56 -9.28 7.51 0.21
CA TYR A 56 -8.46 6.30 0.17
C TYR A 56 -7.04 6.59 0.65
N PHE A 57 -6.29 5.54 0.95
CA PHE A 57 -4.87 5.64 1.24
C PHE A 57 -4.04 5.16 0.05
N ILE A 58 -2.85 5.72 -0.10
CA ILE A 58 -1.77 5.09 -0.87
C ILE A 58 -0.88 4.35 0.13
N TYR A 59 -0.75 3.04 -0.05
CA TYR A 59 0.05 2.19 0.81
C TYR A 59 0.82 1.20 -0.05
N LYS A 60 2.16 1.18 0.10
CA LYS A 60 3.08 0.39 -0.73
C LYS A 60 2.88 0.67 -2.22
N GLY A 61 2.76 1.96 -2.57
CA GLY A 61 2.51 2.42 -3.94
C GLY A 61 1.15 2.06 -4.54
N GLN A 62 0.20 1.52 -3.76
CA GLN A 62 -1.12 1.10 -4.25
C GLN A 62 -2.27 1.83 -3.54
N ARG A 63 -3.37 2.10 -4.26
CA ARG A 63 -4.62 2.56 -3.66
C ARG A 63 -5.22 1.46 -2.79
N ARG A 64 -5.59 1.82 -1.57
CA ARG A 64 -6.23 0.95 -0.59
C ARG A 64 -7.41 1.66 0.07
N GLU A 65 -8.48 0.91 0.30
CA GLU A 65 -9.71 1.44 0.87
C GLU A 65 -9.53 1.69 2.37
N LEU A 66 -10.17 2.74 2.92
CA LEU A 66 -10.04 3.04 4.36
C LEU A 66 -10.51 1.88 5.25
N SER A 67 -11.45 1.07 4.76
CA SER A 67 -11.97 -0.09 5.48
C SER A 67 -10.90 -1.16 5.75
N GLU A 68 -9.82 -1.18 4.97
CA GLU A 68 -8.69 -2.08 5.18
C GLU A 68 -7.83 -1.66 6.40
N PHE A 69 -7.97 -0.42 6.90
CA PHE A 69 -7.12 0.15 7.96
C PHE A 69 -7.87 0.41 9.27
N ASP A 70 -7.13 0.37 10.37
CA ASP A 70 -7.55 0.90 11.66
C ASP A 70 -7.27 2.42 11.65
N THR A 71 -8.22 3.17 11.11
CA THR A 71 -8.07 4.62 10.88
C THR A 71 -7.81 5.42 12.17
N ALA A 72 -8.33 4.96 13.31
CA ALA A 72 -8.06 5.57 14.60
C ALA A 72 -6.59 5.37 15.01
N TRP A 73 -6.06 4.16 14.80
CA TRP A 73 -4.65 3.88 15.01
C TRP A 73 -3.77 4.70 14.06
N VAL A 74 -4.11 4.75 12.76
CA VAL A 74 -3.34 5.54 11.78
C VAL A 74 -3.30 7.01 12.17
N ARG A 75 -4.44 7.61 12.53
CA ARG A 75 -4.50 9.03 12.94
C ARG A 75 -3.67 9.33 14.19
N LYS A 76 -3.56 8.37 15.11
CA LYS A 76 -2.81 8.53 16.36
C LYS A 76 -1.31 8.34 16.18
N ASN A 77 -0.90 7.43 15.30
CA ASN A 77 0.49 6.96 15.23
C ASN A 77 1.23 7.43 13.98
N CYS A 78 0.53 7.97 12.98
CA CYS A 78 1.12 8.33 11.69
C CYS A 78 0.89 9.81 11.38
N ASN A 79 1.93 10.46 10.86
CA ASN A 79 1.81 11.78 10.26
C ASN A 79 1.65 11.64 8.74
N VAL A 80 0.44 11.28 8.30
CA VAL A 80 0.14 11.03 6.88
C VAL A 80 -0.24 12.34 6.19
N GLU A 81 0.42 12.65 5.07
CA GLU A 81 0.07 13.81 4.27
C GLU A 81 -1.33 13.66 3.65
N LYS A 82 -2.18 14.66 3.88
CA LYS A 82 -3.52 14.74 3.31
C LYS A 82 -3.50 15.54 2.01
N GLN A 83 -4.00 14.93 0.94
CA GLN A 83 -4.18 15.55 -0.37
C GLN A 83 -5.67 15.61 -0.70
N VAL A 84 -6.17 16.80 -1.01
CA VAL A 84 -7.57 17.01 -1.42
C VAL A 84 -7.59 17.22 -2.92
N VAL A 85 -8.40 16.42 -3.62
CA VAL A 85 -8.56 16.49 -5.08
C VAL A 85 -9.95 17.00 -5.39
N TYR A 86 -10.07 17.91 -6.37
CA TYR A 86 -11.29 18.60 -6.76
C TYR A 86 -11.66 18.34 -8.21
#